data_AF-A0AAW6XL97-F1
#
_entry.id   AF-A0AAW6XL97-F1
#
_cell.length_a   1.000
_cell.length_b   1.000
_cell.length_c   1.000
_cell.angle_alpha   90.00
_cell.angle_beta   90.00
_cell.angle_gamma   90.00
#
_symmetry.space_group_name_H-M   'P 1'
#
loop_
_entity.id
_entity.type
_entity.pdbx_description
1 polymer ?
#
loop_
_entity_poly.entity_id
_entity_poly.type
_entity_poly.pdbx_seq_one_letter_code
_entity_poly.pdbx_strand_id
1 'polypeptide(L)'
;NPLALGADLVLHSCTKYLNGHSDVVAGVVIAKDPDVVTELAWWANNIGVTGGAFDSYLLLRGLRTLVPRMELAQRNAQAIVKYLQTQPLVKKLYHPSLPENQGHEIAARQQKGFGAMLSFELDGDEHTLRRFLG
;
A
#
# COMPACT_ATOMS: atom_id res chain seq x y z
N ASN A 1 7.25 -8.72 -6.45
CA ASN A 1 6.77 -9.93 -5.75
C ASN A 1 7.87 -10.32 -4.78
N PRO A 2 7.78 -9.96 -3.48
CA PRO A 2 8.92 -10.06 -2.58
C PRO A 2 9.47 -11.50 -2.39
N LEU A 3 8.62 -12.52 -2.41
CA LEU A 3 9.07 -13.92 -2.37
C LEU A 3 10.00 -14.27 -3.53
N ALA A 4 9.68 -13.78 -4.73
CA ALA A 4 10.53 -13.94 -5.92
C ALA A 4 11.83 -13.12 -5.87
N LEU A 5 11.92 -12.15 -4.94
CA LEU A 5 13.11 -11.35 -4.67
C LEU A 5 13.92 -11.90 -3.48
N GLY A 6 13.53 -13.06 -2.93
CA GLY A 6 14.27 -13.74 -1.87
C GLY A 6 13.73 -13.55 -0.45
N ALA A 7 12.58 -12.89 -0.26
CA ALA A 7 11.95 -12.84 1.06
C ALA A 7 11.38 -14.20 1.48
N ASP A 8 11.51 -14.56 2.75
CA ASP A 8 10.90 -15.78 3.32
C ASP A 8 9.43 -15.58 3.67
N LEU A 9 9.06 -14.36 4.07
CA LEU A 9 7.72 -13.96 4.48
C LEU A 9 7.26 -12.68 3.76
N VAL A 10 5.97 -12.60 3.47
CA VAL A 10 5.28 -11.39 3.01
C VAL A 10 4.08 -11.12 3.90
N LEU A 11 4.05 -9.92 4.48
CA LEU A 11 2.94 -9.44 5.28
C LEU A 11 2.12 -8.43 4.47
N HIS A 12 0.80 -8.51 4.59
CA HIS A 12 -0.10 -7.45 4.15
C HIS A 12 -1.06 -7.06 5.27
N SER A 13 -1.26 -5.75 5.42
CA SER A 13 -2.52 -5.23 5.97
C SER A 13 -3.57 -5.30 4.86
N CYS A 14 -4.48 -6.26 4.97
CA CYS A 14 -5.57 -6.45 4.01
C CYS A 14 -6.60 -5.32 4.09
N THR A 15 -6.64 -4.59 5.20
CA THR A 15 -7.45 -3.37 5.40
C THR A 15 -7.24 -2.32 4.31
N LYS A 16 -6.06 -2.30 3.69
CA LYS A 16 -5.65 -1.29 2.71
C LYS A 16 -6.05 -1.73 1.29
N TYR A 17 -5.10 -1.77 0.36
CA TYR A 17 -5.39 -1.99 -1.05
C TYR A 17 -6.01 -3.35 -1.39
N LEU A 18 -5.67 -4.42 -0.65
CA LEU A 18 -6.20 -5.76 -0.93
C LEU A 18 -7.72 -5.80 -0.79
N ASN A 19 -8.26 -5.35 0.35
CA ASN A 19 -9.70 -5.11 0.48
C ASN A 19 -10.14 -3.95 -0.44
N GLY A 20 -9.57 -2.76 -0.23
CA GLY A 20 -9.79 -1.59 -1.07
C GLY A 20 -11.14 -0.88 -0.93
N HIS A 21 -11.95 -1.26 0.06
CA HIS A 21 -13.31 -0.73 0.28
C HIS A 21 -13.50 -0.11 1.67
N SER A 22 -12.44 -0.03 2.48
CA SER A 22 -12.44 0.63 3.81
C SER A 22 -13.48 0.09 4.81
N ASP A 23 -13.91 -1.17 4.64
CA ASP A 23 -14.98 -1.82 5.39
C ASP A 23 -14.55 -3.13 6.09
N VAL A 24 -13.26 -3.51 5.98
CA VAL A 24 -12.69 -4.73 6.57
C VAL A 24 -11.37 -4.41 7.26
N VAL A 25 -11.16 -4.95 8.47
CA VAL A 25 -9.86 -4.97 9.14
C VAL A 25 -9.32 -6.40 9.10
N ALA A 26 -8.21 -6.62 8.39
CA ALA A 26 -7.62 -7.95 8.25
C ALA A 26 -6.11 -7.87 7.95
N GLY A 27 -5.42 -8.99 8.18
CA GLY A 27 -4.03 -9.19 7.79
C GLY A 27 -3.81 -10.57 7.18
N VAL A 28 -2.74 -10.71 6.40
CA VAL A 28 -2.27 -12.02 5.91
C VAL A 28 -0.76 -12.10 5.99
N VAL A 29 -0.28 -13.28 6.36
CA VAL A 29 1.12 -13.68 6.30
C VAL A 29 1.25 -14.77 5.25
N ILE A 30 2.16 -14.59 4.30
CA ILE A 30 2.46 -15.54 3.24
C ILE A 30 3.90 -15.98 3.44
N ALA A 31 4.15 -17.29 3.52
CA ALA A 31 5.50 -17.84 3.64
C ALA A 31 5.92 -18.57 2.37
N LYS A 32 7.22 -18.56 2.08
CA LYS A 32 7.83 -19.36 1.01
C LYS A 32 7.83 -20.85 1.37
N ASP A 33 8.13 -21.17 2.62
CA ASP A 33 8.25 -22.53 3.15
C ASP A 33 6.89 -23.03 3.69
N PRO A 34 6.35 -24.16 3.19
CA PRO A 34 5.12 -24.76 3.71
C PRO A 34 5.16 -25.12 5.20
N ASP A 35 6.32 -25.49 5.74
CA ASP A 35 6.42 -25.87 7.16
C ASP A 35 6.21 -24.64 8.06
N VAL A 36 6.72 -23.48 7.63
CA VAL A 36 6.47 -22.18 8.27
C VAL A 36 4.99 -21.79 8.18
N VAL A 37 4.29 -22.12 7.07
CA VAL A 37 2.84 -21.90 6.98
C VAL A 37 2.08 -22.73 8.02
N THR A 38 2.45 -24.00 8.17
CA THR A 38 1.86 -24.90 9.18
C THR A 38 2.06 -24.35 10.59
N GLU A 39 3.28 -23.91 10.92
CA GLU A 39 3.57 -23.33 12.23
C GLU A 39 2.77 -22.03 12.48
N LEU A 40 2.71 -21.14 11.50
CA LEU A 40 1.92 -19.90 11.60
C LEU A 40 0.43 -20.18 11.76
N ALA A 41 -0.12 -21.16 11.06
CA ALA A 41 -1.51 -21.57 11.19
C ALA A 41 -1.80 -22.14 12.59
N TRP A 42 -0.89 -22.94 13.13
CA TRP A 42 -1.00 -23.45 14.50
C TRP A 42 -1.00 -22.31 15.51
N TRP A 43 -0.09 -21.34 15.38
CA TRP A 43 -0.06 -20.15 16.25
C TRP A 43 -1.33 -19.32 16.13
N ALA A 44 -1.80 -19.05 14.91
CA ALA A 44 -3.01 -18.27 14.68
C ALA A 44 -4.24 -18.91 15.37
N ASN A 45 -4.33 -20.24 15.36
CA ASN A 45 -5.35 -20.98 16.09
C ASN A 45 -5.14 -20.89 17.61
N ASN A 46 -3.91 -21.08 18.11
CA ASN A 46 -3.60 -21.06 19.53
C ASN A 46 -3.89 -19.70 20.19
N ILE A 47 -3.56 -18.59 19.51
CA ILE A 47 -3.78 -17.22 20.02
C ILE A 47 -5.09 -16.59 19.55
N GLY A 48 -5.90 -17.29 18.75
CA GLY A 48 -7.23 -16.85 18.34
C GLY A 48 -7.27 -15.65 17.39
N VAL A 49 -6.27 -15.50 16.51
CA VAL A 49 -6.17 -14.35 15.56
C VAL A 49 -6.56 -14.72 14.12
N THR A 50 -7.33 -15.78 13.94
CA THR A 50 -7.86 -16.16 12.62
C THR A 50 -8.89 -15.15 12.11
N GLY A 51 -8.90 -14.88 10.81
CA GLY A 51 -9.86 -13.96 10.20
C GLY A 51 -11.31 -14.45 10.30
N GLY A 52 -12.24 -13.53 10.57
CA GLY A 52 -13.68 -13.84 10.56
C GLY A 52 -14.17 -14.26 9.17
N ALA A 53 -15.15 -15.17 9.12
CA ALA A 53 -15.65 -15.70 7.85
C ALA A 53 -16.24 -14.61 6.94
N PHE A 54 -16.99 -13.66 7.51
CA PHE A 54 -17.58 -12.55 6.76
C PHE A 54 -16.52 -11.57 6.23
N ASP A 55 -15.55 -11.19 7.08
CA ASP A 55 -14.43 -10.33 6.68
C ASP A 55 -13.57 -10.98 5.60
N SER A 56 -13.36 -12.30 5.69
CA SER A 56 -12.65 -13.09 4.69
C SER A 56 -13.39 -13.10 3.35
N TYR A 57 -14.72 -13.21 3.38
CA TYR A 57 -15.55 -13.10 2.17
C TYR A 57 -15.47 -11.69 1.54
N LEU A 58 -15.56 -10.63 2.34
CA LEU A 58 -15.44 -9.25 1.87
C LEU A 58 -14.04 -8.98 1.28
N LEU A 59 -12.98 -9.49 1.90
CA LEU A 59 -11.63 -9.43 1.35
C LEU A 59 -11.54 -10.11 -0.02
N LEU A 60 -12.08 -11.34 -0.16
CA LEU A 60 -12.13 -12.04 -1.44
C LEU A 60 -12.93 -11.26 -2.50
N ARG A 61 -14.03 -10.62 -2.11
CA ARG A 61 -14.78 -9.69 -2.98
C ARG A 61 -13.90 -8.53 -3.43
N GLY A 62 -13.16 -7.92 -2.50
CA GLY A 62 -12.23 -6.82 -2.79
C GLY A 62 -11.13 -7.22 -3.78
N LEU A 63 -10.53 -8.40 -3.60
CA LEU A 63 -9.45 -8.91 -4.45
C LEU A 63 -9.84 -9.03 -5.92
N ARG A 64 -11.12 -9.34 -6.23
CA ARG A 64 -11.60 -9.47 -7.62
C ARG A 64 -11.45 -8.18 -8.44
N THR A 65 -11.39 -7.02 -7.79
CA THR A 65 -11.21 -5.72 -8.45
C THR A 65 -9.84 -5.09 -8.17
N LEU A 66 -8.91 -5.82 -7.55
CA LEU A 66 -7.61 -5.28 -7.14
C LEU A 66 -6.82 -4.69 -8.32
N VAL A 67 -6.66 -5.44 -9.40
CA VAL A 67 -5.87 -5.03 -10.56
C VAL A 67 -6.38 -3.71 -11.17
N PRO A 68 -7.64 -3.59 -11.60
CA PRO A 68 -8.13 -2.34 -12.18
C PRO A 68 -8.13 -1.17 -11.19
N ARG A 69 -8.38 -1.43 -9.89
CA ARG A 69 -8.27 -0.39 -8.85
C ARG A 69 -6.84 0.13 -8.72
N MET A 70 -5.85 -0.75 -8.69
CA MET A 70 -4.44 -0.36 -8.58
C MET A 70 -3.96 0.38 -9.81
N GLU A 71 -4.32 -0.07 -11.01
CA GLU A 71 -3.96 0.64 -12.26
C GLU A 71 -4.53 2.06 -12.30
N LEU A 72 -5.81 2.23 -11.94
CA LEU A 72 -6.43 3.55 -11.87
C LEU A 72 -5.82 4.40 -10.75
N ALA A 73 -5.62 3.84 -9.56
CA ALA A 73 -5.03 4.57 -8.43
C ALA A 73 -3.61 5.07 -8.76
N GLN A 74 -2.79 4.25 -9.42
CA GLN A 74 -1.47 4.67 -9.88
C GLN A 74 -1.54 5.79 -10.92
N ARG A 75 -2.46 5.70 -11.90
CA ARG A 75 -2.65 6.77 -12.90
C ARG A 75 -3.07 8.09 -12.24
N ASN A 76 -3.99 8.03 -11.28
CA ASN A 76 -4.43 9.20 -10.54
C ASN A 76 -3.29 9.79 -9.71
N ALA A 77 -2.52 8.95 -9.00
CA ALA A 77 -1.37 9.40 -8.23
C ALA A 77 -0.34 10.10 -9.13
N GLN A 78 -0.05 9.57 -10.32
CA GLN A 78 0.83 10.22 -11.29
C GLN A 78 0.30 11.59 -11.75
N ALA A 79 -1.01 11.71 -11.99
CA ALA A 79 -1.62 12.99 -12.33
C ALA A 79 -1.51 14.00 -11.17
N ILE A 80 -1.74 13.56 -9.94
CA ILE A 80 -1.60 14.39 -8.73
C ILE A 80 -0.15 14.80 -8.52
N VAL A 81 0.82 13.89 -8.68
CA VAL A 81 2.26 14.19 -8.60
C VAL A 81 2.63 15.29 -9.60
N LYS A 82 2.22 15.16 -10.87
CA LYS A 82 2.45 16.19 -11.89
C LYS A 82 1.82 17.53 -11.53
N TYR A 83 0.60 17.50 -10.99
CA TYR A 83 -0.07 18.72 -10.53
C TYR A 83 0.68 19.37 -9.36
N LEU A 84 1.09 18.60 -8.36
CA LEU A 84 1.78 19.11 -7.17
C LEU A 84 3.14 19.73 -7.52
N GLN A 85 3.84 19.24 -8.55
CA GLN A 85 5.09 19.85 -9.05
C GLN A 85 4.89 21.27 -9.60
N THR A 86 3.67 21.68 -9.94
CA THR A 86 3.38 23.04 -10.42
C THR A 86 2.88 23.98 -9.33
N GLN A 87 2.67 23.47 -8.11
CA GLN A 87 2.08 24.26 -7.03
C GLN A 87 3.15 25.01 -6.23
N PRO A 88 3.03 26.34 -6.07
CA PRO A 88 4.04 27.14 -5.37
C PRO A 88 4.11 26.85 -3.87
N LEU A 89 3.03 26.34 -3.26
CA LEU A 89 2.99 25.98 -1.85
C LEU A 89 3.46 24.54 -1.57
N VAL A 90 3.94 23.81 -2.57
CA VAL A 90 4.54 22.49 -2.36
C VAL A 90 6.05 22.66 -2.18
N LYS A 91 6.50 22.54 -0.93
CA LYS A 91 7.91 22.67 -0.56
C LYS A 91 8.76 21.49 -1.03
N LYS A 92 8.22 20.28 -0.90
CA LYS A 92 8.90 19.04 -1.25
C LYS A 92 7.90 17.94 -1.55
N LEU A 93 8.14 17.14 -2.60
CA LEU A 93 7.24 16.08 -3.04
C LEU A 93 7.93 14.71 -2.97
N TYR A 94 7.29 13.77 -2.30
CA TYR A 94 7.75 12.40 -2.08
C TYR A 94 6.86 11.43 -2.85
N HIS A 95 7.44 10.83 -3.88
CA HIS A 95 6.82 9.75 -4.64
C HIS A 95 7.92 8.90 -5.31
N PRO A 96 7.83 7.55 -5.29
CA PRO A 96 8.88 6.68 -5.83
C PRO A 96 9.16 6.85 -7.33
N SER A 97 8.24 7.46 -8.09
CA SER A 97 8.44 7.72 -9.53
C SER A 97 9.35 8.90 -9.83
N LEU A 98 9.66 9.74 -8.84
CA LEU A 98 10.48 10.93 -9.01
C LEU A 98 11.96 10.54 -8.89
N PRO A 99 12.79 10.76 -9.93
CA PRO A 99 14.21 10.36 -9.93
C PRO A 99 15.04 10.95 -8.80
N GLU A 100 14.68 12.15 -8.33
CA GLU A 100 15.32 12.86 -7.23
C GLU A 100 15.02 12.26 -5.86
N ASN A 101 14.01 11.40 -5.73
CA ASN A 101 13.64 10.78 -4.46
C ASN A 101 14.52 9.56 -4.15
N GLN A 102 14.93 9.49 -2.88
CA GLN A 102 15.67 8.35 -2.36
C GLN A 102 14.91 7.05 -2.63
N GLY A 103 15.61 6.08 -3.22
CA GLY A 103 15.04 4.76 -3.51
C GLY A 103 14.31 4.65 -4.85
N HIS A 104 14.27 5.69 -5.69
CA HIS A 104 13.69 5.63 -7.03
C HIS A 104 14.24 4.45 -7.85
N GLU A 105 15.57 4.32 -7.95
CA GLU A 105 16.21 3.25 -8.72
C GLU A 105 15.84 1.85 -8.22
N ILE A 106 15.74 1.70 -6.88
CA ILE A 106 15.35 0.45 -6.24
C ILE A 106 13.89 0.14 -6.59
N ALA A 107 13.00 1.14 -6.47
CA ALA A 107 11.58 1.01 -6.82
C ALA A 107 11.40 0.63 -8.29
N ALA A 108 12.10 1.31 -9.21
CA ALA A 108 12.08 1.03 -10.63
C ALA A 108 12.56 -0.40 -10.97
N ARG A 109 13.55 -0.92 -10.23
CA ARG A 109 14.08 -2.27 -10.42
C ARG A 109 13.14 -3.36 -9.92
N GLN A 110 12.44 -3.15 -8.81
CA GLN A 110 11.75 -4.24 -8.10
C GLN A 110 10.21 -4.19 -8.17
N GLN A 111 9.63 -3.05 -8.56
CA GLN A 111 8.19 -2.83 -8.61
C GLN A 111 7.68 -2.82 -10.07
N LYS A 112 6.44 -3.24 -10.30
CA LYS A 112 5.78 -3.16 -11.62
C LYS A 112 5.12 -1.80 -11.89
N GLY A 113 5.19 -0.91 -10.92
CA GLY A 113 4.60 0.43 -10.90
C GLY A 113 4.92 1.08 -9.56
N PHE A 114 4.90 2.41 -9.52
CA PHE A 114 5.36 3.18 -8.35
C PHE A 114 4.33 3.29 -7.21
N GLY A 115 3.17 2.64 -7.34
CA GLY A 115 2.09 2.73 -6.37
C GLY A 115 1.28 4.02 -6.48
N ALA A 116 0.36 4.19 -5.54
CA ALA A 116 -0.60 5.29 -5.51
C ALA A 116 -0.46 6.22 -4.29
N MET A 117 0.51 5.93 -3.42
CA MET A 117 0.78 6.73 -2.23
C MET A 117 1.82 7.80 -2.56
N LEU A 118 1.48 9.05 -2.25
CA LEU A 118 2.36 10.21 -2.31
C LEU A 118 2.28 10.96 -0.99
N SER A 119 3.33 11.69 -0.67
CA SER A 119 3.33 12.68 0.42
C SER A 119 4.05 13.93 -0.04
N PHE A 120 3.78 15.06 0.58
CA PHE A 120 4.47 16.30 0.29
C PHE A 120 4.50 17.20 1.52
N GLU A 121 5.46 18.10 1.57
CA GLU A 121 5.54 19.16 2.56
C GLU A 121 4.84 20.40 2.01
N LEU A 122 3.88 20.93 2.78
CA LEU A 122 3.21 22.19 2.49
C LEU A 122 4.09 23.34 3.00
N ASP A 123 4.35 24.33 2.15
CA ASP A 123 5.04 25.56 2.52
C ASP A 123 4.06 26.53 3.18
N GLY A 124 3.83 26.33 4.48
CA GLY A 124 2.88 27.13 5.24
C GLY A 124 2.96 26.85 6.73
N ASP A 125 2.30 27.70 7.49
CA ASP A 125 2.11 27.55 8.93
C ASP A 125 0.95 26.59 9.26
N GLU A 126 0.70 26.38 10.55
CA GLU A 126 -0.40 25.53 11.01
C GLU A 126 -1.75 26.01 10.50
N HIS A 127 -1.95 27.33 10.40
CA HIS A 127 -3.20 27.90 9.90
C HIS A 127 -3.44 27.51 8.43
N THR A 128 -2.41 27.64 7.59
CA THR A 128 -2.44 27.25 6.18
C THR A 128 -2.69 25.75 6.04
N LEU A 129 -2.03 24.93 6.86
CA LEU A 129 -2.22 23.48 6.87
C LEU A 129 -3.66 23.08 7.22
N ARG A 130 -4.26 23.70 8.24
CA ARG A 130 -5.67 23.45 8.62
C ARG A 130 -6.61 23.80 7.47
N ARG A 131 -6.41 24.95 6.84
CA ARG A 131 -7.21 25.36 5.66
C ARG A 131 -7.08 24.38 4.50
N PHE A 132 -5.91 23.78 4.30
CA PHE A 132 -5.70 22.77 3.27
C PHE A 132 -6.43 21.45 3.57
N LEU A 133 -6.44 21.01 4.83
CA LEU A 133 -7.06 19.76 5.25
C LEU A 133 -8.60 19.81 5.33
N GLY A 134 -9.17 21.01 5.50
CA GLY A 134 -10.60 21.22 5.74
C GLY A 134 -10.88 21.56 7.19
#